data_AF-A0A062HQL9-F1
#
_entry.id   AF-A0A062HQL9-F1
#
_cell.length_a   1.000
_cell.length_b   1.000
_cell.length_c   1.000
_cell.angle_alpha   90.00
_cell.angle_beta   90.00
_cell.angle_gamma   90.00
#
_symmetry.space_group_name_H-M   'P 1'
#
loop_
_entity.id
_entity.type
_entity.pdbx_description
1 polymer ?
#
loop_
_entity_poly.entity_id
_entity_poly.type
_entity_poly.pdbx_seq_one_letter_code
_entity_poly.pdbx_strand_id
1 'polypeptide(L)'
;MGSYILKRLLLMIPTLFIILLINFVVVQIAPGGPVEQAIHEVESGLGAGRILGTVGTEMYYQGAKGLSPEMVEQIKAQYGFDHPPVERFLLMLKGYLTLDFGQSFFKDKSVVELLWEKMPVSISLGLWSTLLIYLISIPLGIKKAKQQGTWFDRSTSLLLVVGYAVPSFVFGILLIVFFAGVFYSALL
;
A
#
# COMPACT_ATOMS: atom_id res chain seq x y z
N MET A 1 -34.79 4.08 -8.68
CA MET A 1 -33.41 4.32 -8.16
C MET A 1 -33.01 3.35 -7.04
N GLY A 2 -33.87 3.05 -6.06
CA GLY A 2 -33.52 2.12 -4.95
C GLY A 2 -33.10 0.71 -5.37
N SER A 3 -33.84 0.07 -6.30
CA SER A 3 -33.47 -1.27 -6.82
C SER A 3 -32.07 -1.31 -7.46
N TYR A 4 -31.63 -0.20 -8.08
CA TYR A 4 -30.30 -0.09 -8.67
C TYR A 4 -29.20 0.02 -7.61
N ILE A 5 -29.41 0.86 -6.60
CA ILE A 5 -28.49 1.03 -5.49
C ILE A 5 -28.35 -0.28 -4.72
N LEU A 6 -29.47 -0.97 -4.45
CA LEU A 6 -29.48 -2.27 -3.78
C LEU A 6 -28.71 -3.32 -4.59
N LYS A 7 -28.92 -3.38 -5.91
CA LYS A 7 -28.18 -4.30 -6.79
C LYS A 7 -26.68 -4.03 -6.75
N ARG A 8 -26.25 -2.76 -6.77
CA ARG A 8 -24.84 -2.39 -6.65
C ARG A 8 -24.25 -2.76 -5.29
N LEU A 9 -24.95 -2.46 -4.19
CA LEU A 9 -24.52 -2.83 -2.84
C LEU A 9 -24.40 -4.34 -2.68
N LEU A 10 -25.37 -5.10 -3.21
CA LEU A 10 -25.34 -6.55 -3.15
C LEU A 10 -24.22 -7.14 -4.03
N LEU A 11 -23.89 -6.52 -5.16
CA LEU A 11 -22.74 -6.88 -6.00
C LEU A 11 -21.38 -6.49 -5.38
N MET A 12 -21.33 -5.54 -4.45
CA MET A 12 -20.08 -5.22 -3.74
C MET A 12 -19.61 -6.37 -2.87
N ILE A 13 -20.51 -7.09 -2.19
CA ILE A 13 -20.16 -8.21 -1.30
C ILE A 13 -19.34 -9.29 -2.02
N PRO A 14 -19.80 -9.88 -3.15
CA PRO A 14 -19.01 -10.88 -3.88
C PRO A 14 -17.73 -10.29 -4.48
N THR A 15 -17.76 -9.03 -4.93
CA THR A 15 -16.57 -8.37 -5.47
C THR A 15 -15.48 -8.21 -4.41
N LEU A 16 -15.84 -7.71 -3.22
CA LEU A 16 -14.93 -7.58 -2.09
C LEU A 16 -14.43 -8.94 -1.63
N PHE A 17 -15.31 -9.94 -1.52
CA PHE A 17 -14.92 -11.29 -1.14
C PHE A 17 -13.88 -11.88 -2.10
N ILE A 18 -14.09 -11.73 -3.42
CA ILE A 18 -13.14 -12.19 -4.44
C ILE A 18 -11.80 -11.45 -4.29
N ILE A 19 -11.82 -10.13 -4.12
CA ILE A 19 -10.59 -9.33 -3.95
C ILE A 19 -9.83 -9.77 -2.68
N LEU A 20 -10.53 -9.96 -1.57
CA LEU A 20 -9.93 -10.41 -0.30
C LEU A 20 -9.36 -11.81 -0.43
N LEU A 21 -10.08 -12.73 -1.08
CA LEU A 21 -9.61 -14.09 -1.31
C LEU A 21 -8.36 -14.10 -2.18
N ILE A 22 -8.35 -13.34 -3.27
CA ILE A 22 -7.18 -13.21 -4.15
C ILE A 22 -6.00 -12.62 -3.37
N ASN A 23 -6.21 -11.54 -2.60
CA ASN A 23 -5.15 -10.93 -1.80
C ASN A 23 -4.57 -11.93 -0.79
N PHE A 24 -5.43 -12.66 -0.08
CA PHE A 24 -5.03 -13.67 0.89
C PHE A 24 -4.20 -14.79 0.24
N VAL A 25 -4.63 -15.30 -0.92
CA VAL A 25 -3.88 -16.31 -1.68
C VAL A 25 -2.54 -15.77 -2.18
N VAL A 26 -2.50 -14.53 -2.68
CA VAL A 26 -1.26 -13.88 -3.11
C VAL A 26 -0.26 -13.77 -1.96
N VAL A 27 -0.71 -13.39 -0.75
CA VAL A 27 0.15 -13.31 0.44
C VAL A 27 0.68 -14.69 0.85
N GLN A 28 -0.07 -15.77 0.64
CA GLN A 28 0.38 -17.13 0.95
C GLN A 28 1.39 -17.68 -0.06
N ILE A 29 1.30 -17.27 -1.32
CA ILE A 29 2.19 -17.74 -2.39
C ILE A 29 3.46 -16.88 -2.47
N ALA A 30 3.42 -15.64 -1.97
CA ALA A 30 4.55 -14.72 -2.00
C ALA A 30 5.77 -15.31 -1.26
N PRO A 31 6.93 -15.45 -1.92
CA PRO A 31 8.15 -15.92 -1.26
C PRO A 31 8.63 -14.89 -0.22
N GLY A 32 9.00 -15.37 0.97
CA GLY A 32 9.41 -14.51 2.09
C GLY A 32 8.23 -13.88 2.82
N GLY A 33 7.31 -14.71 3.32
CA GLY A 33 6.14 -14.29 4.08
C GLY A 33 6.48 -13.60 5.40
N PRO A 34 5.47 -13.09 6.14
CA PRO A 34 5.67 -12.37 7.39
C PRO A 34 6.47 -13.16 8.44
N VAL A 35 6.25 -14.47 8.51
CA VAL A 35 6.94 -15.38 9.45
C VAL A 35 8.41 -15.52 9.09
N GLU A 36 8.72 -15.75 7.81
CA GLU A 36 10.11 -15.87 7.35
C GLU A 36 10.87 -14.56 7.58
N GLN A 37 10.24 -13.40 7.31
CA GLN A 37 10.87 -12.11 7.56
C GLN A 37 11.10 -11.85 9.05
N ALA A 38 10.15 -12.19 9.91
CA ALA A 38 10.33 -12.09 11.35
C ALA A 38 11.46 -13.00 11.85
N ILE A 39 11.55 -14.23 11.32
CA ILE A 39 12.66 -15.14 11.62
C ILE A 39 14.00 -14.53 11.18
N HIS A 40 14.08 -13.96 9.97
CA HIS A 40 15.29 -13.28 9.49
C HIS A 40 15.66 -12.03 10.30
N GLU A 41 14.68 -11.24 10.76
CA GLU A 41 14.91 -10.07 11.62
C GLU A 41 15.52 -10.48 12.97
N VAL A 42 15.05 -11.60 13.52
CA VAL A 42 15.58 -12.17 14.75
C VAL A 42 16.97 -12.77 14.49
N GLU A 43 17.13 -13.68 13.53
CA GLU A 43 18.43 -14.28 13.18
C GLU A 43 19.53 -13.26 12.86
N SER A 44 19.19 -12.12 12.24
CA SER A 44 20.14 -11.04 11.95
C SER A 44 20.58 -10.23 13.20
N GLY A 45 20.05 -10.55 14.39
CA GLY A 45 20.39 -9.93 15.68
C GLY A 45 19.82 -8.52 15.87
N LEU A 46 19.17 -7.96 14.85
CA LEU A 46 18.60 -6.62 14.83
C LEU A 46 17.19 -6.55 15.45
N GLY A 47 16.48 -7.68 15.55
CA GLY A 47 15.12 -7.79 16.11
C GLY A 47 15.00 -8.41 17.50
N ALA A 48 16.11 -8.92 18.09
CA ALA A 48 16.07 -9.69 19.34
C ALA A 48 15.43 -8.90 20.51
N GLY A 49 15.64 -7.59 20.58
CA GLY A 49 15.08 -6.74 21.64
C GLY A 49 13.55 -6.58 21.62
N ARG A 50 12.89 -6.85 20.49
CA ARG A 50 11.44 -6.62 20.32
C ARG A 50 10.61 -7.80 20.81
N ILE A 51 11.10 -9.02 20.59
CA ILE A 51 10.46 -10.25 21.07
C ILE A 51 10.67 -10.40 22.59
N LEU A 52 11.87 -10.06 23.08
CA LEU A 52 12.21 -10.06 24.51
C LEU A 52 11.34 -9.11 25.37
N GLY A 53 10.76 -8.06 24.78
CA GLY A 53 9.91 -7.11 25.50
C GLY A 53 8.48 -7.58 25.78
N THR A 54 8.01 -8.63 25.10
CA THR A 54 6.64 -9.15 25.24
C THR A 54 6.55 -10.48 26.01
N VAL A 55 7.68 -11.19 26.14
CA VAL A 55 7.73 -12.51 26.76
C VAL A 55 8.56 -12.41 28.05
N GLY A 56 7.86 -12.35 29.18
CA GLY A 56 8.49 -12.64 30.46
C GLY A 56 9.04 -14.07 30.45
N THR A 57 10.24 -14.21 31.03
CA THR A 57 11.03 -15.44 31.22
C THR A 57 12.08 -15.73 30.15
N GLU A 58 13.31 -15.85 30.68
CA GLU A 58 14.59 -16.21 30.05
C GLU A 58 14.49 -17.24 28.92
N MET A 59 14.41 -16.79 27.66
CA MET A 59 14.66 -17.65 26.49
C MET A 59 16.07 -17.42 25.95
N TYR A 60 16.87 -18.48 26.02
CA TYR A 60 18.31 -18.50 25.73
C TYR A 60 18.58 -18.25 24.24
N TYR A 61 19.07 -17.06 23.90
CA TYR A 61 19.54 -16.74 22.55
C TYR A 61 20.91 -17.40 22.31
N GLN A 62 20.94 -18.60 21.71
CA GLN A 62 22.19 -19.25 21.31
C GLN A 62 22.55 -18.83 19.89
N GLY A 63 23.26 -17.70 19.76
CA GLY A 63 23.70 -17.08 18.49
C GLY A 63 24.63 -17.90 17.59
N ALA A 64 24.65 -19.23 17.74
CA ALA A 64 25.35 -20.18 16.89
C ALA A 64 24.48 -21.39 16.46
N LYS A 65 23.24 -21.53 16.97
CA LYS A 65 22.36 -22.69 16.68
C LYS A 65 21.06 -22.34 15.92
N GLY A 66 20.90 -21.09 15.49
CA GLY A 66 19.62 -20.63 14.94
C GLY A 66 18.57 -20.46 16.03
N LEU A 67 17.35 -20.10 15.63
CA LEU A 67 16.23 -19.94 16.55
C LEU A 67 15.86 -21.26 17.25
N SER A 68 15.51 -21.20 18.54
CA SER A 68 14.95 -22.38 19.21
C SER A 68 13.64 -22.79 18.53
N PRO A 69 13.32 -24.10 18.43
CA PRO A 69 12.07 -24.57 17.85
C PRO A 69 10.84 -23.91 18.49
N GLU A 70 10.89 -23.68 19.81
CA GLU A 70 9.85 -22.98 20.57
C GLU A 70 9.65 -21.52 20.13
N MET A 71 10.74 -20.79 19.84
CA MET A 71 10.66 -19.41 19.35
C MET A 71 10.04 -19.36 17.95
N VAL A 72 10.39 -20.31 17.07
CA VAL A 72 9.79 -20.41 15.74
C VAL A 72 8.29 -20.69 15.82
N GLU A 73 7.87 -21.56 16.74
CA GLU A 73 6.44 -21.85 16.97
C GLU A 73 5.69 -20.64 17.52
N GLN A 74 6.29 -19.89 18.46
CA GLN A 74 5.69 -18.65 18.97
C GLN A 74 5.53 -17.58 17.90
N ILE A 75 6.54 -17.40 17.03
CA ILE A 75 6.46 -16.49 15.88
C ILE A 75 5.33 -16.93 14.94
N LYS A 76 5.24 -18.22 14.60
CA LYS A 76 4.14 -18.75 13.76
C LYS A 76 2.76 -18.50 14.37
N ALA A 77 2.60 -18.72 15.68
CA ALA A 77 1.36 -18.47 16.40
C ALA A 77 1.00 -16.98 16.41
N GLN A 78 1.97 -16.08 16.61
CA GLN A 78 1.74 -14.63 16.57
C GLN A 78 1.21 -14.15 15.22
N TYR A 79 1.64 -14.76 14.11
CA TYR A 79 1.15 -14.46 12.77
C TYR A 79 -0.05 -15.33 12.34
N GLY A 80 -0.58 -16.17 13.24
CA GLY A 80 -1.72 -17.04 13.03
C GLY A 80 -1.48 -18.16 12.01
N PHE A 81 -0.22 -18.52 11.74
CA PHE A 81 0.17 -19.60 10.82
C PHE A 81 0.14 -20.99 11.47
N ASP A 82 -0.26 -21.07 12.74
CA ASP A 82 -0.62 -22.29 13.46
C ASP A 82 -1.96 -22.88 13.00
N HIS A 83 -2.84 -22.05 12.45
CA HIS A 83 -4.16 -22.47 11.96
C HIS A 83 -4.18 -22.83 10.45
N PRO A 84 -5.07 -23.75 10.02
CA PRO A 84 -5.33 -24.01 8.61
C PRO A 84 -5.70 -22.73 7.83
N PRO A 85 -5.34 -22.64 6.53
CA PRO A 85 -5.59 -21.45 5.70
C PRO A 85 -7.04 -20.95 5.72
N VAL A 86 -8.01 -21.86 5.76
CA VAL A 86 -9.44 -21.51 5.78
C VAL A 86 -9.84 -20.83 7.08
N GLU A 87 -9.35 -21.32 8.22
CA GLU A 87 -9.64 -20.71 9.53
C GLU A 87 -9.06 -19.30 9.61
N ARG A 88 -7.82 -19.12 9.15
CA ARG A 88 -7.17 -17.80 9.09
C ARG A 88 -7.95 -16.80 8.25
N PHE A 89 -8.46 -17.24 7.11
CA PHE A 89 -9.28 -16.40 6.24
C PHE A 89 -10.60 -15.99 6.91
N LEU A 90 -11.26 -16.93 7.60
CA LEU A 90 -12.50 -16.64 8.33
C LEU A 90 -12.27 -15.71 9.53
N LEU A 91 -11.16 -15.89 10.27
CA LEU A 91 -10.76 -15.00 11.36
C LEU A 91 -10.47 -13.59 10.84
N MET A 92 -9.74 -13.47 9.74
CA MET A 92 -9.48 -12.19 9.06
C MET A 92 -10.79 -11.51 8.64
N LEU A 93 -11.71 -12.27 8.03
CA LEU A 93 -13.01 -11.74 7.60
C LEU A 93 -13.84 -11.24 8.79
N LYS A 94 -13.85 -12.01 9.89
CA LYS A 94 -14.51 -11.61 11.14
C LYS A 94 -13.93 -10.32 11.69
N GLY A 95 -12.60 -10.19 11.73
CA GLY A 95 -11.90 -8.97 12.14
C GLY A 95 -12.33 -7.76 11.32
N TYR A 96 -12.32 -7.90 9.99
CA TYR A 96 -12.73 -6.81 9.09
C TYR A 96 -14.19 -6.39 9.29
N LEU A 97 -15.09 -7.34 9.55
CA LEU A 97 -16.49 -7.05 9.87
C LEU A 97 -16.66 -6.33 11.23
N THR A 98 -15.76 -6.57 12.18
CA THR A 98 -15.70 -5.86 13.47
C THR A 98 -14.85 -4.58 13.44
N LEU A 99 -14.40 -4.16 12.25
CA LEU A 99 -13.47 -3.03 12.05
C LEU A 99 -12.12 -3.18 12.76
N ASP A 100 -11.74 -4.42 13.05
CA ASP A 100 -10.42 -4.78 13.55
C ASP A 100 -9.57 -5.30 12.38
N PHE A 101 -8.65 -4.46 11.93
CA PHE A 101 -7.74 -4.77 10.83
C PHE A 101 -6.45 -5.44 11.29
N GLY A 102 -6.27 -5.60 12.61
CA GLY A 102 -5.08 -6.19 13.20
C GLY A 102 -3.85 -5.27 13.18
N GLN A 103 -2.70 -5.89 13.43
CA GLN A 103 -1.38 -5.26 13.42
C GLN A 103 -0.75 -5.35 12.03
N SER A 104 0.06 -4.37 11.66
CA SER A 104 0.79 -4.43 10.40
C SER A 104 1.90 -5.48 10.48
N PHE A 105 2.00 -6.32 9.45
CA PHE A 105 3.04 -7.34 9.34
C PHE A 105 4.46 -6.76 9.21
N PHE A 106 4.57 -5.51 8.75
CA PHE A 106 5.85 -4.84 8.45
C PHE A 106 6.10 -3.59 9.30
N LYS A 107 5.09 -3.15 10.05
CA LYS A 107 5.13 -1.96 10.90
C LYS A 107 4.55 -2.36 12.24
N ASP A 108 5.26 -2.09 13.33
CA ASP A 108 4.86 -2.52 14.67
C ASP A 108 3.81 -1.59 15.28
N LYS A 109 2.75 -1.39 14.51
CA LYS A 109 1.63 -0.50 14.77
C LYS A 109 0.37 -1.11 14.19
N SER A 110 -0.77 -0.71 14.74
CA SER A 110 -2.06 -1.15 14.22
C SER A 110 -2.27 -0.63 12.79
N VAL A 111 -2.97 -1.41 11.96
CA VAL A 111 -3.28 -0.99 10.59
C VAL A 111 -4.11 0.30 10.58
N VAL A 112 -4.99 0.48 11.57
CA VAL A 112 -5.81 1.70 11.72
C VAL A 112 -4.96 2.94 11.97
N GLU A 113 -3.96 2.83 12.87
CA GLU A 113 -3.02 3.92 13.12
C GLU A 113 -2.22 4.26 11.87
N LEU A 114 -1.72 3.24 11.16
CA LEU A 114 -0.99 3.44 9.91
C LEU A 114 -1.85 4.12 8.83
N LEU A 115 -3.13 3.75 8.73
CA LEU A 115 -4.08 4.42 7.84
C LEU A 115 -4.22 5.90 8.21
N TRP A 116 -4.43 6.22 9.48
CA TRP A 116 -4.51 7.60 9.96
C TRP A 116 -3.25 8.41 9.69
N GLU A 117 -2.06 7.82 9.80
CA GLU A 117 -0.80 8.49 9.45
C GLU A 117 -0.69 8.81 7.95
N LYS A 118 -1.22 7.94 7.07
CA LYS A 118 -1.13 8.11 5.61
C LYS A 118 -2.29 8.88 4.99
N MET A 119 -3.42 8.98 5.68
CA MET A 119 -4.60 9.69 5.19
C MET A 119 -4.34 11.18 4.91
N PRO A 120 -3.71 11.98 5.81
CA PRO A 120 -3.47 13.40 5.56
C PRO A 120 -2.61 13.65 4.33
N VAL A 121 -1.61 12.81 4.07
CA VAL A 121 -0.75 12.91 2.89
C VAL A 121 -1.57 12.71 1.62
N SER A 122 -2.36 11.64 1.58
CA SER A 122 -3.19 11.30 0.41
C SER A 122 -4.27 12.36 0.16
N ILE A 123 -4.96 12.82 1.21
CA ILE A 123 -5.99 13.85 1.13
C ILE A 123 -5.38 15.18 0.66
N SER A 124 -4.26 15.59 1.23
CA SER A 124 -3.60 16.85 0.86
C SER A 124 -3.16 16.82 -0.59
N LEU A 125 -2.47 15.76 -1.02
CA LEU A 125 -2.04 15.61 -2.41
C LEU A 125 -3.23 15.56 -3.37
N GLY A 126 -4.28 14.82 -3.03
CA GLY A 126 -5.50 14.72 -3.84
C GLY A 126 -6.23 16.05 -3.98
N LEU A 127 -6.43 16.78 -2.87
CA LEU A 127 -7.09 18.08 -2.87
C LEU A 127 -6.28 19.12 -3.65
N TRP A 128 -4.99 19.25 -3.39
CA TRP A 128 -4.14 20.20 -4.12
C TRP A 128 -4.05 19.86 -5.60
N SER A 129 -3.90 18.58 -5.95
CA SER A 129 -3.90 18.15 -7.35
C SER A 129 -5.22 18.50 -8.02
N THR A 130 -6.35 18.19 -7.39
CA THR A 130 -7.67 18.49 -7.93
C THR A 130 -7.87 19.99 -8.15
N LEU A 131 -7.51 20.81 -7.16
CA LEU A 131 -7.61 22.27 -7.25
C LEU A 131 -6.76 22.82 -8.39
N LEU A 132 -5.48 22.45 -8.46
CA LEU A 132 -4.56 22.92 -9.51
C LEU A 132 -5.01 22.44 -10.90
N ILE A 133 -5.45 21.18 -11.02
CA ILE A 133 -5.96 20.63 -12.28
C ILE A 133 -7.14 21.46 -12.77
N TYR A 134 -8.16 21.71 -11.94
CA TYR A 134 -9.32 22.49 -12.37
C TYR A 134 -8.97 23.96 -12.63
N LEU A 135 -8.15 24.57 -11.77
CA LEU A 135 -7.72 25.95 -11.91
C LEU A 135 -6.95 26.21 -13.21
N ILE A 136 -6.18 25.24 -13.69
CA ILE A 136 -5.39 25.36 -14.93
C ILE A 136 -6.19 24.85 -16.13
N SER A 137 -6.80 23.67 -16.02
CA SER A 137 -7.42 22.98 -17.15
C SER A 137 -8.72 23.63 -17.60
N ILE A 138 -9.54 24.17 -16.68
CA ILE A 138 -10.80 24.83 -17.06
C ILE A 138 -10.52 26.09 -17.88
N PRO A 139 -9.69 27.06 -17.42
CA PRO A 139 -9.38 28.24 -18.23
C PRO A 139 -8.68 27.90 -19.54
N LEU A 140 -7.75 26.93 -19.52
CA LEU A 140 -7.05 26.49 -20.73
C LEU A 140 -8.03 25.88 -21.74
N GLY A 141 -8.98 25.06 -21.26
CA GLY A 141 -10.04 24.47 -22.07
C GLY A 141 -10.99 25.51 -22.67
N ILE A 142 -11.43 26.49 -21.86
CA ILE A 142 -12.27 27.60 -22.34
C ILE A 142 -11.52 28.43 -23.39
N LYS A 143 -10.25 28.77 -23.14
CA LYS A 143 -9.43 29.55 -24.09
C LYS A 143 -9.24 28.80 -25.40
N LYS A 144 -8.95 27.50 -25.32
CA LYS A 144 -8.80 26.62 -26.49
C LYS A 144 -10.09 26.55 -27.32
N ALA A 145 -11.24 26.40 -26.67
CA ALA A 145 -12.54 26.37 -27.35
C ALA A 145 -12.87 27.70 -28.06
N LYS A 146 -12.51 28.85 -27.47
CA LYS A 146 -12.72 30.17 -28.09
C LYS A 146 -11.75 30.45 -29.24
N GLN A 147 -10.56 29.87 -29.23
CA GLN A 147 -9.48 30.13 -30.20
C GLN A 147 -9.24 28.91 -31.10
N GLN A 148 -10.32 28.20 -31.46
CA GLN A 148 -10.24 26.99 -32.26
C GLN A 148 -9.56 27.25 -33.62
N GLY A 149 -8.69 26.32 -34.04
CA GLY A 149 -7.95 26.41 -35.30
C GLY A 149 -6.73 27.34 -35.29
N THR A 150 -6.48 28.05 -34.18
CA THR A 150 -5.27 28.88 -34.02
C THR A 150 -4.04 28.04 -33.71
N TRP A 151 -2.85 28.65 -33.76
CA TRP A 151 -1.60 27.98 -33.37
C TRP A 151 -1.62 27.52 -31.90
N PHE A 152 -2.30 28.25 -31.02
CA PHE A 152 -2.47 27.86 -29.62
C PHE A 152 -3.29 26.57 -29.47
N ASP A 153 -4.36 26.42 -30.23
CA ASP A 153 -5.16 25.19 -30.25
C ASP A 153 -4.35 23.98 -30.74
N ARG A 154 -3.57 24.15 -31.82
CA ARG A 154 -2.72 23.08 -32.37
C ARG A 154 -1.58 22.68 -31.43
N SER A 155 -0.86 23.65 -30.85
CA SER A 155 0.27 23.35 -29.96
C SER A 155 -0.17 22.70 -28.65
N THR A 156 -1.24 23.20 -28.03
CA THR A 156 -1.80 22.60 -26.81
C THR A 156 -2.38 21.20 -27.09
N SER A 157 -3.00 20.98 -28.25
CA SER A 157 -3.46 19.65 -28.67
C SER A 157 -2.31 18.67 -28.84
N LEU A 158 -1.22 19.08 -29.51
CA LEU A 158 -0.04 18.25 -29.68
C LEU A 158 0.57 17.87 -28.33
N LEU A 159 0.70 18.84 -27.41
CA LEU A 159 1.18 18.60 -26.05
C LEU A 159 0.31 17.59 -25.29
N LEU A 160 -1.01 17.70 -25.38
CA LEU A 160 -1.93 16.75 -24.73
C LEU A 160 -1.77 15.34 -25.32
N VAL A 161 -1.68 15.20 -26.64
CA VAL A 161 -1.49 13.90 -27.29
C VAL A 161 -0.18 13.25 -26.85
N VAL A 162 0.93 14.00 -26.84
CA VAL A 162 2.22 13.50 -26.36
C VAL A 162 2.14 13.13 -24.88
N GLY A 163 1.53 13.97 -24.05
CA GLY A 163 1.34 13.72 -22.62
C GLY A 163 0.52 12.45 -22.35
N TYR A 164 -0.54 12.20 -23.11
CA TYR A 164 -1.37 11.00 -22.98
C TYR A 164 -0.69 9.73 -23.48
N ALA A 165 0.27 9.84 -24.40
CA ALA A 165 1.02 8.69 -24.89
C ALA A 165 2.02 8.14 -23.85
N VAL A 166 2.42 8.97 -22.87
CA VAL A 166 3.38 8.56 -21.83
C VAL A 166 2.63 7.92 -20.66
N PRO A 167 2.97 6.69 -20.25
CA PRO A 167 2.41 6.10 -19.04
C PRO A 167 2.74 6.94 -17.81
N SER A 168 1.78 7.11 -16.90
CA SER A 168 1.93 7.98 -15.72
C SER A 168 3.13 7.62 -14.85
N PHE A 169 3.45 6.34 -14.69
CA PHE A 169 4.62 5.90 -13.92
C PHE A 169 5.95 6.31 -14.59
N VAL A 170 6.03 6.23 -15.94
CA VAL A 170 7.21 6.65 -16.70
C VAL A 170 7.39 8.16 -16.57
N PHE A 171 6.30 8.92 -16.72
CA PHE A 171 6.33 10.36 -16.53
C PHE A 171 6.79 10.73 -15.12
N GLY A 172 6.29 10.03 -14.10
CA GLY A 172 6.75 10.21 -12.72
C GLY A 172 8.25 9.96 -12.54
N ILE A 173 8.79 8.89 -13.13
CA ILE A 173 10.24 8.60 -13.11
C ILE A 173 11.03 9.71 -13.80
N LEU A 174 10.58 10.18 -14.98
CA LEU A 174 11.22 11.28 -15.69
C LEU A 174 11.28 12.56 -14.85
N LEU A 175 10.19 12.90 -14.15
CA LEU A 175 10.15 14.05 -13.26
C LEU A 175 11.10 13.87 -12.07
N ILE A 176 11.16 12.69 -11.46
CA ILE A 176 12.11 12.41 -10.37
C ILE A 176 13.54 12.60 -10.86
N VAL A 177 13.92 12.02 -12.00
CA VAL A 177 15.27 12.17 -12.56
C VAL A 177 15.57 13.63 -12.89
N PHE A 178 14.62 14.35 -13.48
CA PHE A 178 14.79 15.75 -13.83
C PHE A 178 14.95 16.67 -12.59
N PHE A 179 14.10 16.53 -11.58
CA PHE A 179 14.13 17.41 -10.40
C PHE A 179 15.15 16.97 -9.35
N ALA A 180 15.30 15.66 -9.10
CA ALA A 180 16.24 15.14 -8.11
C ALA A 180 17.65 14.90 -8.70
N GLY A 181 17.76 14.41 -9.93
CA GLY A 181 19.05 14.14 -10.57
C GLY A 181 19.86 15.40 -10.87
N VAL A 182 19.22 16.47 -11.32
CA VAL A 182 19.88 17.78 -11.51
C VAL A 182 20.40 18.35 -10.19
N PHE A 183 19.69 18.08 -9.08
CA PHE A 183 20.10 18.51 -7.73
C PHE A 183 21.41 17.82 -7.27
N TYR A 184 21.63 16.55 -7.67
CA TYR A 184 22.87 15.82 -7.37
C TYR A 184 24.08 16.35 -8.17
N SER A 185 23.88 16.73 -9.43
CA SER A 185 24.97 17.30 -10.25
C SER A 185 25.36 18.73 -9.88
N ALA A 186 24.51 19.45 -9.13
CA ALA A 186 24.76 20.83 -8.69
C ALA A 186 25.44 20.91 -7.30
N LEU A 187 25.57 19.78 -6.59
CA LEU A 187 26.14 19.71 -5.23
C LEU A 187 27.58 19.15 -5.20
N LEU A 188 28.15 18.84 -6.37
CA LEU A 188 29.55 18.48 -6.63
C LEU A 188 30.21 19.59 -7.47
#